data_AF-A0A523AVT0-F1
#
_entry.id   AF-A0A523AVT0-F1
#
_cell.length_a   1.000
_cell.length_b   1.000
_cell.length_c   1.000
_cell.angle_alpha   90.00
_cell.angle_beta   90.00
_cell.angle_gamma   90.00
#
_symmetry.space_group_name_H-M   'P 1'
#
loop_
_entity.id
_entity.type
_entity.pdbx_description
1 polymer ?
#
loop_
_entity_poly.entity_id
_entity_poly.type
_entity_poly.pdbx_seq_one_letter_code
_entity_poly.pdbx_strand_id
1 'polypeptide(L)'
;MRGLNYPMQSYTAAHGAIRGAAVYAAMIGRGSAWCLSPIVKVAFADPHLVFDFKHPRLCIAKAGIRQFMPAGERDPVLPPH
;
A
#
# COMPACT_ATOMS: atom_id res chain seq x y z
N MET A 1 -13.23 7.65 -6.70
CA MET A 1 -14.39 6.95 -6.08
C MET A 1 -14.67 5.58 -6.70
N ARG A 2 -14.26 5.28 -7.94
CA ARG A 2 -14.29 3.89 -8.45
C ARG A 2 -13.25 3.01 -7.73
N GLY A 3 -13.48 1.70 -7.71
CA GLY A 3 -12.58 0.68 -7.17
C GLY A 3 -12.83 -0.67 -7.86
N LEU A 4 -12.29 -1.76 -7.31
CA LEU A 4 -12.41 -3.09 -7.92
C LEU A 4 -13.84 -3.62 -8.02
N ASN A 5 -14.81 -3.04 -7.30
CA ASN A 5 -16.23 -3.37 -7.45
C ASN A 5 -16.94 -2.59 -8.57
N TYR A 6 -16.23 -1.70 -9.29
CA TYR A 6 -16.78 -1.09 -10.50
C TYR A 6 -16.75 -2.13 -11.63
N PRO A 7 -17.87 -2.40 -12.34
CA PRO A 7 -17.98 -3.56 -13.25
C PRO A 7 -16.86 -3.67 -14.28
N MET A 8 -16.36 -2.55 -14.80
CA MET A 8 -15.28 -2.55 -15.79
C MET A 8 -13.87 -2.73 -15.22
N GLN A 9 -13.73 -2.86 -13.90
CA GLN A 9 -12.46 -2.97 -13.18
C GLN A 9 -12.36 -4.25 -12.35
N SER A 10 -13.42 -5.07 -12.30
CA SER A 10 -13.53 -6.21 -11.38
C SER A 10 -12.95 -7.53 -11.91
N TYR A 11 -12.72 -7.64 -13.22
CA TYR A 11 -12.48 -8.94 -13.86
C TYR A 11 -11.05 -9.18 -14.36
N THR A 12 -10.10 -8.28 -14.10
CA THR A 12 -8.69 -8.45 -14.51
C THR A 12 -7.72 -7.83 -13.50
N ALA A 13 -6.57 -8.48 -13.32
CA ALA A 13 -5.60 -8.13 -12.28
C ALA A 13 -5.00 -6.72 -12.42
N ALA A 14 -4.68 -6.27 -13.63
CA ALA A 14 -3.90 -5.05 -13.84
C ALA A 14 -4.74 -3.76 -13.85
N HIS A 15 -6.02 -3.82 -14.26
CA HIS A 15 -6.81 -2.62 -14.52
C HIS A 15 -7.04 -1.78 -13.26
N GLY A 16 -7.26 -2.39 -12.10
CA GLY A 16 -7.41 -1.65 -10.85
C GLY A 16 -6.16 -0.85 -10.47
N ALA A 17 -4.99 -1.48 -10.56
CA ALA A 17 -3.71 -0.85 -10.22
C ALA A 17 -3.38 0.34 -11.14
N ILE A 18 -3.57 0.16 -12.46
CA ILE A 18 -3.33 1.23 -13.45
C ILE A 18 -4.25 2.44 -13.21
N ARG A 19 -5.51 2.20 -12.84
CA ARG A 19 -6.47 3.28 -12.55
C ARG A 19 -6.11 4.03 -11.26
N GLY A 20 -5.61 3.32 -10.24
CA GLY A 20 -5.05 3.94 -9.04
C GLY A 20 -3.87 4.87 -9.36
N ALA A 21 -2.94 4.41 -10.20
CA ALA A 21 -1.80 5.20 -10.66
C ALA A 21 -2.23 6.45 -11.45
N ALA A 22 -3.21 6.33 -12.35
CA ALA A 22 -3.74 7.47 -13.11
C ALA A 22 -4.36 8.55 -12.21
N VAL A 23 -5.10 8.16 -11.17
CA VAL A 23 -5.65 9.10 -10.18
C VAL A 23 -4.52 9.80 -9.43
N TYR A 24 -3.53 9.06 -8.95
CA TYR A 24 -2.37 9.64 -8.26
C TYR A 24 -1.61 10.63 -9.16
N ALA A 25 -1.33 10.27 -10.42
CA ALA A 25 -0.65 11.12 -11.39
C ALA A 25 -1.38 12.46 -11.62
N ALA A 26 -2.71 12.43 -11.76
CA ALA A 26 -3.50 13.65 -11.91
C ALA A 26 -3.45 14.53 -10.64
N MET A 27 -3.40 13.93 -9.46
CA MET A 27 -3.41 14.64 -8.17
C MET A 27 -2.05 15.28 -7.86
N ILE A 28 -0.96 14.55 -8.10
CA ILE A 28 0.38 15.11 -7.94
C ILE A 28 0.65 16.21 -8.98
N GLY A 29 0.19 16.04 -10.23
CA GLY A 29 0.38 17.03 -11.30
C GLY A 29 -0.27 18.39 -11.02
N ARG A 30 -1.28 18.45 -10.14
CA ARG A 30 -1.90 19.72 -9.70
C ARG A 30 -1.41 20.22 -8.34
N GLY A 31 -0.42 19.57 -7.72
CA GLY A 31 0.08 19.92 -6.39
C GLY A 31 -0.86 19.55 -5.23
N SER A 32 -1.78 18.61 -5.43
CA SER A 32 -2.70 18.18 -4.37
C SER A 32 -1.98 17.33 -3.32
N ALA A 33 -2.26 17.59 -2.03
CA ALA A 33 -1.73 16.80 -0.91
C ALA A 33 -2.32 15.37 -0.83
N TRP A 34 -3.50 15.15 -1.42
CA TRP A 34 -4.23 13.87 -1.36
C TRP A 34 -5.01 13.60 -2.66
N CYS A 35 -5.51 12.35 -2.80
CA CYS A 35 -6.31 11.95 -3.97
C CYS A 35 -7.83 11.91 -3.72
N LEU A 36 -8.27 11.35 -2.60
CA LEU A 36 -9.69 11.09 -2.33
C LEU A 36 -10.10 11.46 -0.90
N SER A 37 -9.30 11.07 0.08
CA SER A 37 -9.60 11.31 1.50
C SER A 37 -8.39 11.94 2.21
N PRO A 38 -8.56 13.11 2.86
CA PRO A 38 -7.58 13.69 3.78
C PRO A 38 -7.22 12.76 4.92
N ILE A 39 -8.26 12.12 5.47
CA ILE A 39 -8.17 11.29 6.67
C ILE A 39 -7.30 10.07 6.37
N VAL A 40 -7.51 9.42 5.22
CA VAL A 40 -6.68 8.28 4.79
C VAL A 40 -5.25 8.74 4.51
N LYS A 41 -5.04 9.92 3.93
CA LYS A 41 -3.68 10.44 3.68
C LYS A 41 -2.90 10.62 5.00
N VAL A 42 -3.52 11.22 6.02
CA VAL A 42 -2.87 11.47 7.31
C VAL A 42 -2.68 10.18 8.10
N ALA A 43 -3.67 9.28 8.11
CA ALA A 43 -3.59 8.02 8.86
C ALA A 43 -2.41 7.14 8.45
N PHE A 44 -2.00 7.17 7.18
CA PHE A 44 -0.84 6.41 6.69
C PHE A 44 0.47 7.20 6.72
N ALA A 45 0.46 8.44 7.22
CA ALA A 45 1.66 9.24 7.47
C ALA A 45 2.19 8.99 8.90
N ASP A 46 2.23 7.72 9.32
CA ASP A 46 2.61 7.28 10.65
C ASP A 46 3.91 6.44 10.61
N PRO A 47 5.01 6.89 11.24
CA PRO A 47 6.27 6.14 11.29
C PRO A 47 6.21 4.90 12.20
N HIS A 48 5.16 4.72 13.00
CA HIS A 48 4.98 3.53 13.85
C HIS A 48 4.39 2.33 13.10
N LEU A 49 3.97 2.50 11.84
CA LEU A 49 3.56 1.39 10.99
C LEU A 49 4.75 0.47 10.66
N VAL A 50 4.52 -0.83 10.74
CA VAL A 50 5.54 -1.87 10.44
C VAL A 50 6.03 -1.77 8.98
N PHE A 51 5.11 -1.44 8.06
CA PHE A 51 5.43 -1.26 6.65
C PHE A 51 5.65 0.22 6.34
N ASP A 52 6.78 0.55 5.70
CA ASP A 52 7.08 1.92 5.27
C ASP A 52 6.32 2.27 3.96
N PHE A 53 5.18 2.93 4.12
CA PHE A 53 4.35 3.41 3.01
C PHE A 53 4.97 4.58 2.24
N LYS A 54 6.04 5.22 2.74
CA LYS A 54 6.81 6.24 2.00
C LYS A 54 7.75 5.59 0.98
N HIS A 55 8.31 4.41 1.30
CA HIS A 55 9.24 3.68 0.41
C HIS A 55 8.80 2.22 0.15
N PRO A 56 7.61 1.98 -0.43
CA PRO A 56 7.06 0.63 -0.57
C PRO A 56 7.95 -0.31 -1.39
N ARG A 57 8.63 0.20 -2.43
CA ARG A 57 9.56 -0.60 -3.25
C ARG A 57 10.78 -1.09 -2.46
N LEU A 58 11.26 -0.29 -1.50
CA LEU A 58 12.38 -0.67 -0.64
C LEU A 58 11.95 -1.77 0.34
N CYS A 59 10.74 -1.69 0.91
CA CYS A 59 10.19 -2.77 1.73
C CYS A 59 10.08 -4.09 0.95
N ILE A 60 9.57 -4.04 -0.29
CA ILE A 60 9.49 -5.21 -1.17
C ILE A 60 10.89 -5.77 -1.46
N ALA A 61 11.86 -4.91 -1.75
CA ALA A 61 13.25 -5.35 -1.96
C ALA A 61 13.85 -6.00 -0.71
N LYS A 62 13.66 -5.41 0.48
CA LYS A 62 14.07 -5.99 1.77
C LYS A 62 13.43 -7.36 2.00
N ALA A 63 12.14 -7.52 1.69
CA ALA A 63 11.47 -8.81 1.77
C ALA A 63 12.08 -9.84 0.80
N GLY A 64 12.43 -9.42 -0.42
CA GLY A 64 13.11 -10.27 -1.41
C GLY A 64 14.46 -10.83 -0.94
N ILE A 65 15.15 -10.12 -0.05
CA ILE A 65 16.42 -10.55 0.57
C ILE A 65 16.25 -10.99 2.03
N ARG A 66 15.02 -11.25 2.49
CA ARG A 66 14.69 -11.75 3.84
C ARG A 66 15.13 -10.81 4.98
N GLN A 67 15.10 -9.50 4.75
CA GLN A 67 15.43 -8.47 5.74
C GLN A 67 14.20 -7.66 6.20
N PHE A 68 13.00 -8.07 5.81
CA PHE A 68 11.76 -7.48 6.31
C PHE A 68 11.26 -8.31 7.51
N MET A 69 11.00 -7.65 8.64
CA MET A 69 10.49 -8.30 9.85
C MET A 69 9.00 -7.97 10.01
N PRO A 70 8.08 -8.91 9.70
CA PRO A 70 6.65 -8.67 9.85
C PRO A 70 6.22 -8.69 11.31
N ALA A 71 5.05 -8.12 11.59
CA ALA A 71 4.36 -8.31 12.85
C ALA A 71 3.35 -9.48 12.72
N GLY A 72 2.93 -10.02 13.86
CA GLY A 72 1.90 -11.07 13.92
C GLY A 72 2.43 -12.50 13.85
N GLU A 73 3.75 -12.69 13.95
CA GLU A 73 4.35 -14.02 14.08
C GLU A 73 3.89 -14.73 15.35
N ARG A 74 3.85 -16.07 15.28
CA ARG A 74 3.39 -16.93 16.39
C ARG A 74 4.52 -17.64 17.11
N ASP A 75 5.77 -17.39 16.72
CA ASP A 75 6.96 -18.01 17.33
C ASP A 75 6.96 -17.99 18.87
N PRO A 76 6.53 -16.91 19.56
CA PRO A 76 6.52 -16.89 21.03
C PRO A 76 5.60 -17.91 21.70
N VAL A 77 4.61 -18.46 20.97
CA VAL A 77 3.64 -19.44 21.50
C VAL A 77 3.78 -20.83 20.87
N LEU A 78 4.76 -21.01 19.98
CA LEU A 78 5.03 -22.27 19.31
C LEU A 78 6.21 -23.00 19.97
N PRO A 79 6.24 -24.35 19.95
CA PRO A 79 7.45 -25.10 20.25
C PRO A 79 8.59 -24.72 19.28
N PRO A 80 9.86 -24.89 19.69
CA PRO A 80 11.00 -24.70 18.79
C PRO A 80 10.88 -25.55 17.53
N HIS A 81 11.17 -24.96 16.36
CA HIS A 81 11.08 -25.58 15.04
C HIS A 81 12.31 -25.27 14.19
#